data_AF-A0A8J2WYS9-F1
#
_entry.id   AF-A0A8J2WYS9-F1
#
_cell.length_a   1.000
_cell.length_b   1.000
_cell.length_c   1.000
_cell.angle_alpha   90.00
_cell.angle_beta   90.00
_cell.angle_gamma   90.00
#
_symmetry.space_group_name_H-M   'P 1'
#
loop_
_entity.id
_entity.type
_entity.pdbx_description
1 polymer ?
#
loop_
_entity_poly.entity_id
_entity_poly.type
_entity_poly.pdbx_seq_one_letter_code
_entity_poly.pdbx_strand_id
1 'polypeptide(L)'
;GREESSSLPVRFAQSWRHTAAQSAAPLEGARYMSCAIRAQVVHTLRRAKTLRAPRYRGQRQFWSDMPAGASSILWFEELFGFREGSSYRENRAKFRMEGEVLCVDGAPKFKRHFVGRWSTPSLAELRTELGDGETGGLRFKHLPTPTGVEPLILDERNAGAVFQAASQFNALEMVGPGVSPREGIAFYCNDPTQGPKCALACPGGTVFRNHLVNETGQGDTQIDLLADVGRVLGNTDECYWTMQNGYAMPSSSSSIKDLALTLNASPQLIEEAEAALRVGVHWNTQARPPHTHRVCQVYASALPVAYGRAARSAEWEPFARLVLRAAYEATLAVGALKARDAGRRQAVYLTSLGGGAFGNRDAWITEAVREALDKFKDAPLDVYKVHYGTRVQGAWRDVGSEYPEPTTEKCCGSEQLCRSS
;
A
#
# COMPACT_ATOMS: atom_id res chain seq x y z
N GLY A 1 -33.27 26.23 50.94
CA GLY A 1 -33.65 27.29 50.00
C GLY A 1 -32.97 28.58 50.40
N ARG A 2 -32.86 29.55 49.47
CA ARG A 2 -32.34 30.95 49.62
C ARG A 2 -30.88 31.07 50.13
N GLU A 3 -29.94 31.72 49.43
CA GLU A 3 -29.82 33.18 49.07
C GLU A 3 -29.59 34.06 50.31
N GLU A 4 -28.81 35.17 50.37
CA GLU A 4 -27.79 35.90 49.55
C GLU A 4 -27.20 37.02 50.47
N SER A 5 -26.08 37.76 50.26
CA SER A 5 -24.72 37.53 49.69
C SER A 5 -23.83 38.81 49.86
N SER A 6 -22.68 38.92 49.16
CA SER A 6 -21.77 40.11 49.06
C SER A 6 -20.93 40.47 50.32
N SER A 7 -19.91 41.36 50.32
CA SER A 7 -19.39 42.32 49.30
C SER A 7 -17.86 42.61 49.40
N LEU A 8 -17.29 43.28 48.37
CA LEU A 8 -15.91 43.83 48.24
C LEU A 8 -15.86 45.33 48.74
N PRO A 9 -14.88 46.27 48.47
CA PRO A 9 -13.74 46.30 47.50
C PRO A 9 -12.45 47.18 47.74
N VAL A 10 -11.53 47.22 46.74
CA VAL A 10 -10.64 48.37 46.32
C VAL A 10 -9.38 48.69 47.21
N ARG A 11 -8.18 49.17 46.75
CA ARG A 11 -7.77 50.25 45.81
C ARG A 11 -6.25 50.26 45.40
N PHE A 12 -5.91 50.59 44.13
CA PHE A 12 -4.67 51.29 43.60
C PHE A 12 -3.24 50.68 43.85
N ALA A 13 -2.11 51.09 43.21
CA ALA A 13 -1.76 51.64 41.86
C ALA A 13 -0.20 51.76 41.69
N GLN A 14 0.31 52.09 40.48
CA GLN A 14 1.72 52.48 40.13
C GLN A 14 2.81 51.37 40.25
N SER A 15 3.57 50.94 39.23
CA SER A 15 4.45 51.54 38.18
C SER A 15 5.91 51.76 38.62
N TRP A 16 6.90 51.25 37.86
CA TRP A 16 8.23 51.85 37.56
C TRP A 16 9.00 50.98 36.52
N ARG A 17 10.21 51.37 36.08
CA ARG A 17 10.93 50.77 34.93
C ARG A 17 12.38 50.34 35.25
N HIS A 18 12.91 49.52 34.32
CA HIS A 18 14.29 49.47 33.78
C HIS A 18 15.34 48.49 34.34
N THR A 19 16.10 47.99 33.35
CA THR A 19 17.48 47.44 33.35
C THR A 19 17.74 46.08 33.97
N ALA A 20 18.61 45.33 33.28
CA ALA A 20 19.06 43.99 33.65
C ALA A 20 20.51 44.02 34.13
N ALA A 21 20.87 43.05 34.96
CA ALA A 21 22.24 42.70 35.31
C ALA A 21 22.40 41.16 35.25
N GLN A 22 23.64 40.69 35.14
CA GLN A 22 23.95 39.29 34.83
C GLN A 22 24.04 38.42 36.09
N SER A 23 23.68 37.13 35.97
CA SER A 23 24.26 36.05 36.78
C SER A 23 24.26 34.74 35.97
N ALA A 24 25.15 33.81 36.31
CA ALA A 24 25.41 32.60 35.54
C ALA A 24 24.37 31.47 35.75
N ALA A 25 24.38 30.49 34.84
CA ALA A 25 23.67 29.22 34.99
C ALA A 25 24.35 28.30 36.03
N PRO A 26 23.71 27.17 36.41
CA PRO A 26 23.95 25.96 35.61
C PRO A 26 22.67 25.25 35.14
N LEU A 27 22.86 24.24 34.30
CA LEU A 27 21.80 23.50 33.62
C LEU A 27 21.05 22.55 34.56
N GLU A 28 19.72 22.51 34.43
CA GLU A 28 18.96 21.25 34.36
C GLU A 28 17.57 21.48 33.71
N GLY A 29 16.95 20.44 33.16
CA GLY A 29 15.54 20.49 32.70
C GLY A 29 15.25 21.08 31.31
N ALA A 30 15.84 20.54 30.23
CA ALA A 30 15.42 20.84 28.85
C ALA A 30 15.56 19.65 27.87
N ARG A 31 14.57 18.76 27.85
CA ARG A 31 14.28 17.84 26.73
C ARG A 31 12.80 17.98 26.35
N TYR A 32 12.47 17.66 25.09
CA TYR A 32 11.13 17.81 24.48
C TYR A 32 10.63 19.25 24.21
N MET A 33 11.34 19.99 23.36
CA MET A 33 10.70 20.95 22.42
C MET A 33 11.50 21.04 21.12
N SER A 34 10.93 20.54 20.00
CA SER A 34 11.52 20.70 18.65
C SER A 34 10.49 20.97 17.54
N CYS A 35 9.27 20.42 17.62
CA CYS A 35 8.20 20.74 16.65
C CYS A 35 7.63 22.16 16.84
N ALA A 36 7.28 22.54 18.07
CA ALA A 36 6.55 23.79 18.35
C ALA A 36 7.27 25.07 17.87
N ILE A 37 8.61 25.11 17.96
CA ILE A 37 9.40 26.32 17.69
C ILE A 37 9.46 26.66 16.17
N ARG A 38 9.19 25.69 15.27
CA ARG A 38 9.09 25.99 13.82
C ARG A 38 7.80 26.73 13.44
N ALA A 39 6.74 26.65 14.23
CA ALA A 39 5.43 27.19 13.86
C ALA A 39 5.40 28.72 13.66
N GLN A 40 6.19 29.48 14.42
CA GLN A 40 6.12 30.94 14.43
C GLN A 40 6.81 31.65 13.25
N VAL A 41 7.55 30.94 12.39
CA VAL A 41 8.21 31.53 11.20
C VAL A 41 7.38 31.36 9.92
N VAL A 42 6.48 30.38 9.87
CA VAL A 42 5.73 30.02 8.65
C VAL A 42 4.65 31.07 8.30
N HIS A 43 4.12 31.78 9.28
CA HIS A 43 2.88 32.55 9.11
C HIS A 43 3.02 33.87 8.30
N THR A 44 4.26 34.29 7.97
CA THR A 44 4.54 35.58 7.30
C THR A 44 4.87 35.47 5.81
N LEU A 45 4.91 34.25 5.24
CA LEU A 45 5.29 34.02 3.82
C LEU A 45 4.18 33.47 2.92
N ARG A 46 2.90 33.61 3.32
CA ARG A 46 1.74 33.34 2.44
C ARG A 46 1.50 34.46 1.40
N ARG A 47 2.51 34.80 0.60
CA ARG A 47 2.35 35.54 -0.67
C ARG A 47 3.54 35.32 -1.62
N ALA A 48 3.21 35.05 -2.89
CA ALA A 48 4.10 35.00 -4.06
C ALA A 48 5.27 33.97 -4.03
N LYS A 49 5.04 32.80 -4.64
CA LYS A 49 5.85 32.32 -5.79
C LYS A 49 5.26 31.07 -6.46
N THR A 50 4.75 31.21 -7.68
CA THR A 50 4.52 30.11 -8.62
C THR A 50 5.86 29.61 -9.20
N LEU A 51 6.62 28.87 -8.40
CA LEU A 51 7.83 28.18 -8.86
C LEU A 51 7.44 26.90 -9.60
N ARG A 52 7.77 26.83 -10.90
CA ARG A 52 7.63 25.60 -11.69
C ARG A 52 8.51 24.50 -11.07
N ALA A 53 7.94 23.33 -10.84
CA ALA A 53 8.68 22.16 -10.39
C ALA A 53 9.87 21.85 -11.33
N PRO A 54 11.03 21.42 -10.80
CA PRO A 54 12.20 21.11 -11.61
C PRO A 54 11.89 19.95 -12.57
N ARG A 55 12.04 20.20 -13.88
CA ARG A 55 11.77 19.20 -14.92
C ARG A 55 12.73 18.01 -14.79
N TYR A 56 12.19 16.85 -14.40
CA TYR A 56 12.90 15.57 -14.40
C TYR A 56 13.45 15.26 -15.80
N ARG A 57 14.76 15.48 -15.98
CA ARG A 57 15.41 15.41 -17.30
C ARG A 57 15.91 14.02 -17.67
N GLY A 58 16.32 13.22 -16.68
CA GLY A 58 16.97 11.92 -16.89
C GLY A 58 16.05 10.77 -17.33
N GLN A 59 14.80 10.71 -16.84
CA GLN A 59 13.88 9.61 -17.19
C GLN A 59 13.03 9.87 -18.43
N ARG A 60 12.81 11.14 -18.81
CA ARG A 60 12.12 11.46 -20.07
C ARG A 60 12.84 10.84 -21.27
N GLN A 61 14.16 10.78 -21.24
CA GLN A 61 14.97 10.28 -22.34
C GLN A 61 14.72 8.77 -22.58
N PHE A 62 14.81 7.93 -21.54
CA PHE A 62 14.50 6.50 -21.64
C PHE A 62 13.09 6.20 -22.22
N TRP A 63 12.09 7.02 -21.89
CA TRP A 63 10.73 6.86 -22.43
C TRP A 63 10.53 7.52 -23.82
N SER A 64 11.30 8.55 -24.17
CA SER A 64 11.37 9.11 -25.53
C SER A 64 12.06 8.16 -26.52
N ASP A 65 13.04 7.40 -26.03
CA ASP A 65 13.92 6.55 -26.82
C ASP A 65 13.35 5.13 -27.02
N MET A 66 12.13 4.85 -26.50
CA MET A 66 11.41 3.62 -26.82
C MET A 66 11.01 3.59 -28.30
N PRO A 67 11.23 2.47 -29.02
CA PRO A 67 10.80 2.35 -30.41
C PRO A 67 9.28 2.56 -30.57
N ALA A 68 8.86 3.25 -31.63
CA ALA A 68 7.46 3.50 -31.96
C ALA A 68 6.72 2.24 -32.50
N GLY A 69 6.96 1.07 -31.89
CA GLY A 69 6.36 -0.21 -32.23
C GLY A 69 5.53 -0.77 -31.08
N ALA A 70 4.20 -0.74 -31.24
CA ALA A 70 3.23 -1.53 -30.47
C ALA A 70 3.26 -1.41 -28.91
N SER A 71 3.60 -0.24 -28.35
CA SER A 71 3.18 0.13 -26.99
C SER A 71 1.67 0.43 -27.00
N SER A 72 0.85 -0.63 -27.07
CA SER A 72 -0.56 -0.51 -27.40
C SER A 72 -1.46 -0.53 -26.16
N ILE A 73 -2.06 0.63 -25.85
CA ILE A 73 -3.17 0.79 -24.90
C ILE A 73 -4.46 0.02 -25.29
N LEU A 74 -4.40 -0.80 -26.36
CA LEU A 74 -5.52 -1.56 -26.92
C LEU A 74 -6.20 -2.48 -25.91
N TRP A 75 -5.49 -3.04 -24.92
CA TRP A 75 -6.11 -3.92 -23.91
C TRP A 75 -7.30 -3.23 -23.21
N PHE A 76 -7.21 -1.91 -23.00
CA PHE A 76 -8.26 -1.10 -22.38
C PHE A 76 -9.39 -0.84 -23.37
N GLU A 77 -9.07 -0.51 -24.61
CA GLU A 77 -10.03 -0.17 -25.67
C GLU A 77 -10.81 -1.40 -26.16
N GLU A 78 -10.16 -2.55 -26.29
CA GLU A 78 -10.75 -3.86 -26.59
C GLU A 78 -11.70 -4.34 -25.48
N LEU A 79 -11.32 -4.10 -24.21
CA LEU A 79 -12.11 -4.53 -23.06
C LEU A 79 -13.31 -3.61 -22.78
N PHE A 80 -13.09 -2.29 -22.81
CA PHE A 80 -14.07 -1.28 -22.38
C PHE A 80 -14.76 -0.52 -23.52
N GLY A 81 -14.33 -0.72 -24.78
CA GLY A 81 -14.96 -0.14 -25.97
C GLY A 81 -14.63 1.32 -26.25
N PHE A 82 -13.61 1.90 -25.59
CA PHE A 82 -13.15 3.25 -25.87
C PHE A 82 -11.67 3.44 -25.51
N ARG A 83 -10.97 4.27 -26.28
CA ARG A 83 -9.64 4.77 -25.93
C ARG A 83 -9.67 5.68 -24.71
N GLU A 84 -8.86 5.39 -23.68
CA GLU A 84 -8.71 6.29 -22.52
C GLU A 84 -8.13 7.65 -22.96
N GLY A 85 -8.87 8.72 -22.69
CA GLY A 85 -8.53 10.08 -23.11
C GLY A 85 -7.85 10.92 -22.03
N SER A 86 -7.44 12.14 -22.36
CA SER A 86 -6.84 13.09 -21.40
C SER A 86 -7.85 13.70 -20.40
N SER A 87 -9.15 13.62 -20.71
CA SER A 87 -10.21 14.11 -19.84
C SER A 87 -10.64 13.03 -18.86
N TYR A 88 -10.04 13.04 -17.66
CA TYR A 88 -10.37 12.12 -16.57
C TYR A 88 -11.88 12.05 -16.27
N ARG A 89 -12.58 13.20 -16.32
CA ARG A 89 -14.05 13.27 -16.12
C ARG A 89 -14.82 12.49 -17.18
N GLU A 90 -14.41 12.57 -18.45
CA GLU A 90 -15.06 11.84 -19.55
C GLU A 90 -14.73 10.35 -19.53
N ASN A 91 -13.55 9.95 -19.05
CA ASN A 91 -13.24 8.54 -18.81
C ASN A 91 -14.12 7.99 -17.67
N ARG A 92 -14.14 8.68 -16.52
CA ARG A 92 -14.97 8.33 -15.36
C ARG A 92 -16.48 8.31 -15.66
N ALA A 93 -16.96 9.12 -16.61
CA ALA A 93 -18.36 9.15 -17.02
C ALA A 93 -18.83 7.90 -17.79
N LYS A 94 -17.89 7.13 -18.37
CA LYS A 94 -18.19 5.89 -19.13
C LYS A 94 -18.28 4.64 -18.23
N PHE A 95 -18.08 4.82 -16.92
CA PHE A 95 -18.04 3.75 -15.92
C PHE A 95 -19.10 3.98 -14.83
N ARG A 96 -19.84 2.92 -14.49
CA ARG A 96 -20.91 2.91 -13.46
C ARG A 96 -20.76 1.69 -12.56
N MET A 97 -21.10 1.81 -11.27
CA MET A 97 -21.31 0.65 -10.39
C MET A 97 -22.79 0.30 -10.31
N GLU A 98 -23.10 -0.99 -10.39
CA GLU A 98 -24.41 -1.58 -10.07
C GLU A 98 -24.17 -2.59 -8.94
N GLY A 99 -24.25 -2.11 -7.69
CA GLY A 99 -23.74 -2.84 -6.53
C GLY A 99 -22.23 -3.11 -6.68
N GLU A 100 -21.81 -4.36 -6.57
CA GLU A 100 -20.42 -4.79 -6.73
C GLU A 100 -20.01 -5.03 -8.21
N VAL A 101 -20.84 -4.67 -9.20
CA VAL A 101 -20.57 -4.88 -10.63
C VAL A 101 -20.24 -3.56 -11.34
N LEU A 102 -19.04 -3.47 -11.90
CA LEU A 102 -18.67 -2.44 -12.86
C LEU A 102 -19.42 -2.68 -14.17
N CYS A 103 -20.14 -1.66 -14.64
CA CYS A 103 -20.89 -1.67 -15.89
C CYS A 103 -20.29 -0.67 -16.87
N VAL A 104 -20.13 -1.12 -18.12
CA VAL A 104 -19.44 -0.40 -19.20
C VAL A 104 -20.26 -0.57 -20.47
N ASP A 105 -21.28 0.27 -20.66
CA ASP A 105 -22.33 0.02 -21.67
C ASP A 105 -21.79 0.07 -23.12
N GLY A 106 -20.68 0.79 -23.34
CA GLY A 106 -19.97 0.88 -24.62
C GLY A 106 -19.04 -0.29 -24.94
N ALA A 107 -18.75 -1.19 -23.98
CA ALA A 107 -17.83 -2.30 -24.20
C ALA A 107 -18.36 -3.28 -25.28
N PRO A 108 -17.51 -3.79 -26.19
CA PRO A 108 -17.97 -4.56 -27.35
C PRO A 108 -18.44 -5.97 -26.98
N LYS A 109 -17.93 -6.55 -25.89
CA LYS A 109 -18.19 -7.95 -25.49
C LYS A 109 -18.46 -8.10 -23.99
N PHE A 110 -17.60 -7.55 -23.14
CA PHE A 110 -17.67 -7.75 -21.69
C PHE A 110 -18.20 -6.50 -20.99
N LYS A 111 -19.51 -6.25 -21.07
CA LYS A 111 -20.15 -5.03 -20.52
C LYS A 111 -20.26 -4.98 -19.00
N ARG A 112 -19.95 -6.07 -18.30
CA ARG A 112 -20.07 -6.24 -16.85
C ARG A 112 -18.82 -6.94 -16.31
N HIS A 113 -18.24 -6.40 -15.24
CA HIS A 113 -17.12 -7.00 -14.51
C HIS A 113 -17.43 -7.00 -13.02
N PHE A 114 -17.23 -8.11 -12.34
CA PHE A 114 -17.43 -8.17 -10.89
C PHE A 114 -16.22 -7.59 -10.15
N VAL A 115 -16.43 -6.50 -9.42
CA VAL A 115 -15.40 -5.81 -8.62
C VAL A 115 -15.30 -6.43 -7.23
N GLY A 116 -16.45 -6.74 -6.62
CA GLY A 116 -16.54 -7.22 -5.24
C GLY A 116 -16.32 -6.12 -4.20
N ARG A 117 -16.52 -6.47 -2.92
CA ARG A 117 -16.28 -5.59 -1.77
C ARG A 117 -14.87 -5.00 -1.83
N TRP A 118 -14.81 -3.67 -1.81
CA TRP A 118 -13.61 -2.89 -1.51
C TRP A 118 -13.60 -2.50 -0.03
N SER A 119 -12.42 -2.51 0.58
CA SER A 119 -12.18 -1.90 1.89
C SER A 119 -10.71 -1.54 2.05
N THR A 120 -10.40 -0.60 2.93
CA THR A 120 -9.03 -0.21 3.26
C THR A 120 -8.71 -0.46 4.75
N PRO A 121 -8.73 -1.71 5.25
CA PRO A 121 -8.59 -1.99 6.68
C PRO A 121 -7.20 -1.64 7.22
N SER A 122 -7.12 -1.25 8.49
CA SER A 122 -5.85 -1.17 9.23
C SER A 122 -5.41 -2.54 9.75
N LEU A 123 -4.14 -2.69 10.09
CA LEU A 123 -3.65 -3.90 10.73
C LEU A 123 -4.30 -4.14 12.10
N ALA A 124 -4.61 -3.08 12.86
CA ALA A 124 -5.36 -3.18 14.11
C ALA A 124 -6.78 -3.74 13.89
N GLU A 125 -7.49 -3.28 12.85
CA GLU A 125 -8.79 -3.80 12.45
C GLU A 125 -8.69 -5.29 12.06
N LEU A 126 -7.70 -5.68 11.25
CA LEU A 126 -7.48 -7.07 10.83
C LEU A 126 -7.14 -8.00 12.01
N ARG A 127 -6.28 -7.57 12.94
CA ARG A 127 -5.99 -8.29 14.19
C ARG A 127 -7.25 -8.51 15.03
N THR A 128 -8.10 -7.48 15.11
CA THR A 128 -9.37 -7.52 15.86
C THR A 128 -10.41 -8.43 15.18
N GLU A 129 -10.49 -8.43 13.84
CA GLU A 129 -11.42 -9.26 13.06
C GLU A 129 -11.03 -10.74 13.05
N LEU A 130 -9.73 -11.05 13.23
CA LEU A 130 -9.23 -12.41 13.42
C LEU A 130 -9.60 -12.97 14.80
N GLY A 131 -9.20 -12.29 15.86
CA GLY A 131 -9.25 -12.84 17.23
C GLY A 131 -8.36 -14.08 17.38
N ASP A 132 -8.72 -14.96 18.32
CA ASP A 132 -7.98 -16.20 18.60
C ASP A 132 -8.51 -17.39 17.76
N GLY A 133 -7.77 -17.78 16.72
CA GLY A 133 -8.06 -18.94 15.85
C GLY A 133 -7.35 -18.86 14.48
N GLU A 134 -7.14 -19.93 13.73
CA GLU A 134 -7.52 -21.35 13.88
C GLU A 134 -6.28 -22.27 13.74
N THR A 135 -6.38 -23.53 14.21
CA THR A 135 -5.31 -24.52 14.04
C THR A 135 -5.40 -25.25 12.69
N GLY A 136 -4.41 -25.05 11.82
CA GLY A 136 -4.24 -25.82 10.59
C GLY A 136 -2.79 -26.00 10.10
N GLY A 137 -1.84 -25.24 10.66
CA GLY A 137 -0.42 -25.27 10.30
C GLY A 137 -0.14 -24.61 8.94
N LEU A 138 0.69 -23.57 8.96
CA LEU A 138 1.14 -22.87 7.77
C LEU A 138 2.05 -23.78 6.94
N ARG A 139 1.84 -23.75 5.62
CA ARG A 139 2.74 -24.35 4.63
C ARG A 139 3.35 -23.24 3.78
N PHE A 140 4.62 -23.40 3.39
CA PHE A 140 5.33 -22.39 2.62
C PHE A 140 6.04 -22.99 1.41
N LYS A 141 6.07 -22.26 0.29
CA LYS A 141 6.84 -22.64 -0.91
C LYS A 141 7.30 -21.43 -1.71
N HIS A 142 8.53 -21.48 -2.21
CA HIS A 142 8.97 -20.55 -3.24
C HIS A 142 8.43 -20.93 -4.61
N LEU A 143 7.92 -19.94 -5.36
CA LEU A 143 7.33 -20.14 -6.68
C LEU A 143 8.04 -19.25 -7.71
N PRO A 144 9.07 -19.76 -8.42
CA PRO A 144 9.67 -19.08 -9.56
C PRO A 144 8.65 -18.95 -10.70
N THR A 145 8.42 -17.73 -11.16
CA THR A 145 7.46 -17.38 -12.23
C THR A 145 8.19 -16.61 -13.34
N PRO A 146 8.56 -17.26 -14.46
CA PRO A 146 9.24 -16.59 -15.57
C PRO A 146 8.42 -15.44 -16.19
N THR A 147 7.09 -15.58 -16.20
CA THR A 147 6.13 -14.59 -16.70
C THR A 147 5.66 -13.60 -15.62
N GLY A 148 5.81 -13.94 -14.33
CA GLY A 148 5.28 -13.21 -13.19
C GLY A 148 3.93 -13.73 -12.68
N VAL A 149 3.21 -12.88 -11.94
CA VAL A 149 2.02 -13.26 -11.16
C VAL A 149 0.71 -13.35 -11.96
N GLU A 150 0.59 -12.65 -13.10
CA GLU A 150 -0.65 -12.60 -13.89
C GLU A 150 -1.19 -13.99 -14.27
N PRO A 151 -0.39 -14.94 -14.81
CA PRO A 151 -0.88 -16.28 -15.10
C PRO A 151 -1.34 -17.08 -13.89
N LEU A 152 -0.90 -16.74 -12.66
CA LEU A 152 -1.43 -17.37 -11.44
C LEU A 152 -2.81 -16.80 -11.10
N ILE A 153 -3.04 -15.50 -11.33
CA ILE A 153 -4.35 -14.87 -11.10
C ILE A 153 -5.38 -15.37 -12.13
N LEU A 154 -4.97 -15.58 -13.38
CA LEU A 154 -5.84 -16.08 -14.46
C LEU A 154 -6.07 -17.60 -14.42
N ASP A 155 -5.36 -18.35 -13.58
CA ASP A 155 -5.58 -19.78 -13.36
C ASP A 155 -6.83 -20.02 -12.50
N GLU A 156 -7.83 -20.69 -13.05
CA GLU A 156 -9.11 -20.97 -12.37
C GLU A 156 -8.95 -21.86 -11.12
N ARG A 157 -7.84 -22.61 -11.01
CA ARG A 157 -7.50 -23.38 -9.80
C ARG A 157 -7.19 -22.48 -8.60
N ASN A 158 -6.88 -21.21 -8.83
CA ASN A 158 -6.65 -20.20 -7.80
C ASN A 158 -7.91 -19.38 -7.48
N ALA A 159 -9.11 -19.90 -7.79
CA ALA A 159 -10.37 -19.28 -7.38
C ALA A 159 -10.43 -19.07 -5.85
N GLY A 160 -10.64 -17.81 -5.45
CA GLY A 160 -10.63 -17.36 -4.07
C GLY A 160 -9.25 -17.16 -3.46
N ALA A 161 -8.15 -17.42 -4.17
CA ALA A 161 -6.79 -17.20 -3.67
C ALA A 161 -6.52 -15.71 -3.33
N VAL A 162 -5.62 -15.46 -2.38
CA VAL A 162 -5.15 -14.11 -2.03
C VAL A 162 -3.87 -13.80 -2.80
N PHE A 163 -3.83 -12.66 -3.47
CA PHE A 163 -2.65 -12.14 -4.14
C PHE A 163 -2.21 -10.82 -3.52
N GLN A 164 -0.97 -10.75 -3.06
CA GLN A 164 -0.36 -9.49 -2.65
C GLN A 164 0.01 -8.68 -3.90
N ALA A 165 -0.64 -7.54 -4.10
CA ALA A 165 -0.33 -6.61 -5.17
C ALA A 165 0.58 -5.51 -4.62
N ALA A 166 1.80 -5.40 -5.17
CA ALA A 166 2.69 -4.30 -4.84
C ALA A 166 2.15 -2.99 -5.44
N SER A 167 1.76 -2.04 -4.59
CA SER A 167 1.11 -0.78 -4.99
C SER A 167 1.78 0.46 -4.39
N GLN A 168 1.28 1.63 -4.75
CA GLN A 168 1.43 2.88 -4.00
C GLN A 168 0.50 2.94 -2.78
N PHE A 169 0.68 3.95 -1.90
CA PHE A 169 -0.20 4.20 -0.75
C PHE A 169 -1.58 4.72 -1.12
N ASN A 170 -1.81 5.12 -2.38
CA ASN A 170 -3.14 5.37 -2.93
C ASN A 170 -3.81 4.11 -3.52
N ALA A 171 -3.22 2.92 -3.30
CA ALA A 171 -3.62 1.65 -3.88
C ALA A 171 -3.77 1.72 -5.42
N LEU A 172 -2.76 2.27 -6.10
CA LEU A 172 -2.60 2.29 -7.56
C LEU A 172 -1.16 1.93 -7.97
N GLU A 173 -0.89 1.86 -9.26
CA GLU A 173 0.34 1.32 -9.85
C GLU A 173 0.96 2.24 -10.92
N MET A 174 1.12 3.54 -10.59
CA MET A 174 1.75 4.53 -11.47
C MET A 174 3.25 4.28 -11.67
N VAL A 175 3.82 4.71 -12.81
CA VAL A 175 5.25 4.51 -13.14
C VAL A 175 6.24 5.41 -12.37
N GLY A 176 5.74 6.43 -11.66
CA GLY A 176 6.55 7.34 -10.85
C GLY A 176 5.72 8.45 -10.18
N PRO A 177 6.27 9.16 -9.16
CA PRO A 177 5.55 10.20 -8.41
C PRO A 177 5.15 11.42 -9.26
N GLY A 178 5.74 11.58 -10.45
CA GLY A 178 5.36 12.60 -11.43
C GLY A 178 4.12 12.27 -12.26
N VAL A 179 3.57 11.05 -12.15
CA VAL A 179 2.38 10.58 -12.87
C VAL A 179 1.21 10.44 -11.89
N SER A 180 0.03 10.89 -12.31
CA SER A 180 -1.17 11.04 -11.50
C SER A 180 -2.33 10.14 -11.97
N PRO A 181 -3.31 9.82 -11.11
CA PRO A 181 -4.53 9.07 -11.49
C PRO A 181 -5.33 9.68 -12.66
N ARG A 182 -5.11 10.97 -12.94
CA ARG A 182 -5.70 11.69 -14.08
C ARG A 182 -5.14 11.25 -15.44
N GLU A 183 -3.95 10.66 -15.48
CA GLU A 183 -3.32 10.13 -16.70
C GLU A 183 -3.82 8.73 -17.07
N GLY A 184 -4.67 8.13 -16.22
CA GLY A 184 -5.38 6.89 -16.50
C GLY A 184 -4.69 5.62 -16.00
N ILE A 185 -5.09 4.49 -16.57
CA ILE A 185 -4.56 3.14 -16.26
C ILE A 185 -4.19 2.36 -17.53
N ALA A 186 -4.61 2.79 -18.72
CA ALA A 186 -4.39 2.06 -19.96
C ALA A 186 -2.89 1.86 -20.28
N PHE A 187 -2.01 2.74 -19.78
CA PHE A 187 -0.56 2.59 -19.93
C PHE A 187 0.07 1.53 -19.03
N TYR A 188 -0.67 0.89 -18.10
CA TYR A 188 -0.12 -0.11 -17.17
C TYR A 188 0.49 -1.33 -17.91
N CYS A 189 0.05 -1.62 -19.14
CA CYS A 189 0.65 -2.65 -19.99
C CYS A 189 2.12 -2.39 -20.37
N ASN A 190 2.59 -1.15 -20.21
CA ASN A 190 3.97 -0.75 -20.53
C ASN A 190 4.94 -0.91 -19.34
N ASP A 191 4.43 -1.16 -18.14
CA ASP A 191 5.24 -1.38 -16.95
C ASP A 191 5.30 -2.90 -16.66
N PRO A 192 6.46 -3.56 -16.81
CA PRO A 192 6.60 -5.01 -16.64
C PRO A 192 6.66 -5.43 -15.16
N THR A 193 6.61 -4.49 -14.20
CA THR A 193 6.59 -4.79 -12.77
C THR A 193 5.28 -5.45 -12.35
N GLN A 194 5.26 -5.91 -11.10
CA GLN A 194 4.25 -6.85 -10.63
C GLN A 194 2.90 -6.21 -10.30
N GLY A 195 2.88 -4.99 -9.75
CA GLY A 195 1.64 -4.26 -9.46
C GLY A 195 0.78 -4.13 -10.72
N PRO A 196 1.31 -3.54 -11.82
CA PRO A 196 0.64 -3.48 -13.11
C PRO A 196 0.14 -4.85 -13.60
N LYS A 197 0.92 -5.93 -13.42
CA LYS A 197 0.47 -7.29 -13.74
C LYS A 197 -0.72 -7.77 -12.90
N CYS A 198 -0.76 -7.48 -11.60
CA CYS A 198 -1.95 -7.73 -10.77
C CYS A 198 -3.15 -6.90 -11.24
N ALA A 199 -2.92 -5.63 -11.57
CA ALA A 199 -3.94 -4.68 -11.99
C ALA A 199 -4.58 -5.02 -13.35
N LEU A 200 -3.77 -5.48 -14.31
CA LEU A 200 -4.19 -5.96 -15.63
C LEU A 200 -4.89 -7.32 -15.55
N ALA A 201 -4.54 -8.16 -14.57
CA ALA A 201 -5.19 -9.44 -14.32
C ALA A 201 -6.56 -9.32 -13.64
N CYS A 202 -6.87 -8.18 -13.01
CA CYS A 202 -8.16 -7.87 -12.37
C CYS A 202 -8.69 -6.47 -12.77
N PRO A 203 -8.98 -6.24 -14.05
CA PRO A 203 -9.15 -4.90 -14.61
C PRO A 203 -10.37 -4.14 -14.08
N GLY A 204 -11.43 -4.83 -13.66
CA GLY A 204 -12.60 -4.21 -13.02
C GLY A 204 -12.24 -3.55 -11.68
N GLY A 205 -11.46 -4.24 -10.84
CA GLY A 205 -10.92 -3.69 -9.60
C GLY A 205 -9.99 -2.50 -9.82
N THR A 206 -9.23 -2.49 -10.91
CA THR A 206 -8.33 -1.38 -11.29
C THR A 206 -9.09 -0.15 -11.80
N VAL A 207 -10.11 -0.32 -12.65
CA VAL A 207 -11.02 0.77 -13.04
C VAL A 207 -11.71 1.35 -11.80
N PHE A 208 -12.19 0.50 -10.88
CA PHE A 208 -12.81 0.97 -9.65
C PHE A 208 -11.83 1.83 -8.82
N ARG A 209 -10.62 1.33 -8.53
CA ARG A 209 -9.62 2.04 -7.73
C ARG A 209 -9.19 3.37 -8.36
N ASN A 210 -9.10 3.47 -9.68
CA ASN A 210 -8.67 4.72 -10.33
C ASN A 210 -9.82 5.71 -10.53
N HIS A 211 -10.98 5.24 -11.00
CA HIS A 211 -12.06 6.08 -11.55
C HIS A 211 -13.35 6.14 -10.71
N LEU A 212 -13.61 5.23 -9.77
CA LEU A 212 -14.93 5.14 -9.10
C LEU A 212 -14.92 5.10 -7.57
N VAL A 213 -13.78 4.77 -6.95
CA VAL A 213 -13.68 4.77 -5.48
C VAL A 213 -13.98 6.16 -4.92
N ASN A 214 -14.68 6.23 -3.79
CA ASN A 214 -15.20 7.46 -3.19
C ASN A 214 -16.10 8.28 -4.16
N GLU A 215 -16.79 7.62 -5.08
CA GLU A 215 -17.68 8.15 -6.14
C GLU A 215 -17.03 9.03 -7.21
N THR A 216 -16.01 9.81 -6.86
CA THR A 216 -15.25 10.69 -7.77
C THR A 216 -14.09 9.99 -8.48
N GLY A 217 -13.62 8.87 -7.92
CA GLY A 217 -12.30 8.34 -8.23
C GLY A 217 -11.16 9.22 -7.67
N GLN A 218 -9.92 8.80 -7.93
CA GLN A 218 -8.71 9.39 -7.31
C GLN A 218 -8.09 10.56 -8.08
N GLY A 219 -8.81 11.16 -9.04
CA GLY A 219 -8.29 12.26 -9.87
C GLY A 219 -7.99 13.56 -9.13
N ASP A 220 -8.67 13.83 -8.01
CA ASP A 220 -8.50 15.04 -7.20
C ASP A 220 -8.13 14.73 -5.74
N THR A 221 -8.89 13.83 -5.10
CA THR A 221 -8.58 13.34 -3.74
C THR A 221 -8.17 11.89 -3.84
N GLN A 222 -6.95 11.57 -3.41
CA GLN A 222 -6.40 10.22 -3.43
C GLN A 222 -6.62 9.54 -2.08
N ILE A 223 -6.64 8.21 -2.09
CA ILE A 223 -6.49 7.38 -0.89
C ILE A 223 -5.07 7.62 -0.34
N ASP A 224 -4.94 7.61 0.97
CA ASP A 224 -3.63 7.52 1.64
C ASP A 224 -3.70 6.44 2.74
N LEU A 225 -3.19 5.25 2.41
CA LEU A 225 -3.07 4.10 3.32
C LEU A 225 -2.01 4.31 4.43
N LEU A 226 -1.20 5.37 4.33
CA LEU A 226 -0.19 5.77 5.31
C LEU A 226 -0.68 6.93 6.19
N ALA A 227 -1.86 7.51 5.93
CA ALA A 227 -2.37 8.67 6.68
C ALA A 227 -2.56 8.41 8.18
N ASP A 228 -2.94 7.18 8.55
CA ASP A 228 -3.12 6.76 9.94
C ASP A 228 -1.77 6.64 10.65
N VAL A 229 -0.78 6.04 9.99
CA VAL A 229 0.63 6.01 10.39
C VAL A 229 1.20 7.44 10.52
N GLY A 230 0.82 8.34 9.62
CA GLY A 230 1.19 9.75 9.66
C GLY A 230 0.67 10.48 10.90
N ARG A 231 -0.49 10.09 11.44
CA ARG A 231 -1.01 10.64 12.71
C ARG A 231 -0.27 10.07 13.93
N VAL A 232 0.00 8.77 13.95
CA VAL A 232 0.78 8.12 15.04
C VAL A 232 2.21 8.67 15.09
N LEU A 233 2.90 8.71 13.95
CA LEU A 233 4.29 9.19 13.85
C LEU A 233 4.43 10.71 13.90
N GLY A 234 3.33 11.46 14.08
CA GLY A 234 3.37 12.92 14.24
C GLY A 234 3.85 13.69 12.99
N ASN A 235 3.54 13.20 11.77
CA ASN A 235 3.84 13.85 10.49
C ASN A 235 2.96 15.10 10.23
N THR A 236 2.75 15.91 11.27
CA THR A 236 2.00 17.17 11.24
C THR A 236 2.70 18.18 10.33
N ASP A 237 1.94 18.94 9.55
CA ASP A 237 2.44 19.87 8.53
C ASP A 237 3.47 19.23 7.56
N GLU A 238 3.32 17.93 7.28
CA GLU A 238 4.21 17.13 6.43
C GLU A 238 5.70 17.20 6.86
N CYS A 239 5.97 17.25 8.17
CA CYS A 239 7.32 17.49 8.68
C CYS A 239 8.35 16.39 8.32
N TYR A 240 7.90 15.16 8.10
CA TYR A 240 8.71 13.99 7.73
C TYR A 240 8.53 13.59 6.26
N TRP A 241 7.30 13.52 5.76
CA TRP A 241 7.02 13.26 4.34
C TRP A 241 5.78 13.99 3.82
N THR A 242 5.83 14.38 2.54
CA THR A 242 4.69 14.81 1.72
C THR A 242 4.21 13.61 0.89
N MET A 243 2.89 13.43 0.73
CA MET A 243 2.36 12.38 -0.14
C MET A 243 2.22 12.89 -1.58
N GLN A 244 2.95 12.30 -2.53
CA GLN A 244 2.93 12.69 -3.94
C GLN A 244 2.47 11.52 -4.82
N ASN A 245 1.23 11.55 -5.31
CA ASN A 245 0.64 10.49 -6.15
C ASN A 245 0.78 9.08 -5.54
N GLY A 246 0.59 8.96 -4.22
CA GLY A 246 0.74 7.70 -3.49
C GLY A 246 2.19 7.30 -3.15
N TYR A 247 3.17 8.16 -3.43
CA TYR A 247 4.56 8.03 -2.97
C TYR A 247 4.81 8.91 -1.73
N ALA A 248 5.25 8.32 -0.62
CA ALA A 248 5.73 9.07 0.54
C ALA A 248 7.11 9.68 0.24
N MET A 249 7.17 10.99 -0.05
CA MET A 249 8.37 11.69 -0.48
C MET A 249 8.99 12.51 0.67
N PRO A 250 10.32 12.46 0.90
CA PRO A 250 10.97 13.22 1.97
C PRO A 250 10.75 14.73 1.84
N SER A 251 10.25 15.36 2.91
CA SER A 251 9.98 16.81 2.92
C SER A 251 11.27 17.66 3.00
N SER A 252 12.37 17.06 3.45
CA SER A 252 13.70 17.69 3.50
C SER A 252 14.82 16.64 3.52
N SER A 253 16.08 17.07 3.40
CA SER A 253 17.24 16.17 3.47
C SER A 253 17.57 15.63 4.88
N SER A 254 16.93 16.13 5.94
CA SER A 254 17.01 15.53 7.29
C SER A 254 15.75 14.76 7.68
N SER A 255 14.59 15.10 7.12
CA SER A 255 13.26 14.57 7.48
C SER A 255 13.22 13.07 7.84
N ILE A 256 13.55 12.18 6.91
CA ILE A 256 13.55 10.72 7.14
C ILE A 256 14.58 10.27 8.19
N LYS A 257 15.74 10.95 8.28
CA LYS A 257 16.74 10.68 9.34
C LYS A 257 16.21 11.07 10.72
N ASP A 258 15.52 12.20 10.82
CA ASP A 258 14.93 12.70 12.06
C ASP A 258 13.77 11.78 12.51
N LEU A 259 13.00 11.24 11.56
CA LEU A 259 12.03 10.17 11.81
C LEU A 259 12.70 8.87 12.28
N ALA A 260 13.77 8.43 11.61
CA ALA A 260 14.50 7.21 11.99
C ALA A 260 15.10 7.28 13.40
N LEU A 261 15.60 8.45 13.82
CA LEU A 261 16.03 8.70 15.20
C LEU A 261 14.87 8.61 16.20
N THR A 262 13.66 9.03 15.79
CA THR A 262 12.46 8.97 16.62
C THR A 262 11.97 7.52 16.79
N LEU A 263 11.89 6.76 15.69
CA LEU A 263 11.51 5.34 15.70
C LEU A 263 12.51 4.49 16.51
N ASN A 264 13.82 4.68 16.30
CA ASN A 264 14.86 3.95 17.04
C ASN A 264 14.89 4.26 18.55
N ALA A 265 14.22 5.33 18.99
CA ALA A 265 14.11 5.70 20.39
C ALA A 265 12.84 5.16 21.08
N SER A 266 11.88 4.59 20.33
CA SER A 266 10.62 4.07 20.87
C SER A 266 10.12 2.85 20.07
N PRO A 267 10.39 1.61 20.54
CA PRO A 267 9.79 0.40 19.97
C PRO A 267 8.26 0.41 20.01
N GLN A 268 7.66 1.00 21.06
CA GLN A 268 6.21 1.13 21.19
C GLN A 268 5.60 1.96 20.06
N LEU A 269 6.27 3.06 19.67
CA LEU A 269 5.84 3.90 18.55
C LEU A 269 5.90 3.13 17.20
N ILE A 270 6.83 2.17 17.06
CA ILE A 270 6.86 1.27 15.90
C ILE A 270 5.64 0.34 15.91
N GLU A 271 5.32 -0.29 17.05
CA GLU A 271 4.18 -1.20 17.19
C GLU A 271 2.82 -0.51 16.96
N GLU A 272 2.64 0.70 17.51
CA GLU A 272 1.47 1.56 17.29
C GLU A 272 1.33 1.94 15.80
N ALA A 273 2.44 2.29 15.16
CA ALA A 273 2.48 2.69 13.75
C ALA A 273 2.29 1.50 12.79
N GLU A 274 2.72 0.30 13.16
CA GLU A 274 2.40 -0.94 12.44
C GLU A 274 0.91 -1.25 12.52
N ALA A 275 0.33 -1.17 13.73
CA ALA A 275 -1.12 -1.36 13.93
C ALA A 275 -1.95 -0.35 13.12
N ALA A 276 -1.45 0.87 12.95
CA ALA A 276 -2.09 1.93 12.17
C ALA A 276 -1.91 1.81 10.64
N LEU A 277 -1.01 0.96 10.12
CA LEU A 277 -0.85 0.81 8.66
C LEU A 277 -2.10 0.22 8.03
N ARG A 278 -2.56 0.82 6.93
CA ARG A 278 -3.71 0.33 6.16
C ARG A 278 -3.25 -0.39 4.89
N VAL A 279 -4.04 -1.35 4.42
CA VAL A 279 -3.89 -1.98 3.10
C VAL A 279 -5.18 -1.83 2.31
N GLY A 280 -5.10 -1.78 0.98
CA GLY A 280 -6.30 -1.85 0.13
C GLY A 280 -6.69 -3.30 -0.10
N VAL A 281 -7.98 -3.66 -0.03
CA VAL A 281 -8.44 -5.03 -0.24
C VAL A 281 -9.66 -5.05 -1.17
N HIS A 282 -9.50 -5.68 -2.34
CA HIS A 282 -10.60 -6.18 -3.15
C HIS A 282 -10.83 -7.65 -2.79
N TRP A 283 -11.88 -7.95 -2.04
CA TRP A 283 -12.05 -9.26 -1.40
C TRP A 283 -12.33 -10.41 -2.38
N ASN A 284 -12.99 -10.13 -3.51
CA ASN A 284 -13.44 -11.12 -4.50
C ASN A 284 -13.52 -10.49 -5.93
N THR A 285 -12.49 -9.77 -6.38
CA THR A 285 -12.45 -9.19 -7.74
C THR A 285 -12.33 -10.25 -8.82
N GLN A 286 -12.99 -10.05 -9.96
CA GLN A 286 -12.94 -10.97 -11.10
C GLN A 286 -11.58 -10.93 -11.81
N ALA A 287 -11.11 -12.11 -12.24
CA ALA A 287 -10.03 -12.23 -13.20
C ALA A 287 -10.38 -11.59 -14.56
N ARG A 288 -9.39 -11.21 -15.37
CA ARG A 288 -9.61 -10.60 -16.69
C ARG A 288 -10.44 -11.52 -17.60
N PRO A 289 -11.54 -11.03 -18.21
CA PRO A 289 -12.33 -11.82 -19.15
C PRO A 289 -11.47 -12.45 -20.29
N PRO A 290 -11.78 -13.66 -20.76
CA PRO A 290 -13.03 -14.40 -20.57
C PRO A 290 -13.19 -15.10 -19.22
N HIS A 291 -12.17 -15.12 -18.35
CA HIS A 291 -12.24 -15.74 -17.04
C HIS A 291 -13.36 -15.17 -16.16
N THR A 292 -14.01 -16.04 -15.39
CA THR A 292 -15.17 -15.71 -14.55
C THR A 292 -14.93 -15.94 -13.06
N HIS A 293 -13.87 -16.65 -12.70
CA HIS A 293 -13.46 -16.81 -11.31
C HIS A 293 -13.01 -15.49 -10.70
N ARG A 294 -12.94 -15.49 -9.37
CA ARG A 294 -12.64 -14.32 -8.55
C ARG A 294 -11.46 -14.62 -7.64
N VAL A 295 -10.69 -13.59 -7.32
CA VAL A 295 -9.54 -13.66 -6.41
C VAL A 295 -9.63 -12.52 -5.40
N CYS A 296 -8.89 -12.62 -4.30
CA CYS A 296 -8.66 -11.50 -3.41
C CYS A 296 -7.36 -10.79 -3.80
N GLN A 297 -7.37 -9.46 -3.94
CA GLN A 297 -6.15 -8.67 -4.13
C GLN A 297 -5.94 -7.75 -2.92
N VAL A 298 -4.77 -7.89 -2.27
CA VAL A 298 -4.32 -7.05 -1.17
C VAL A 298 -3.26 -6.09 -1.71
N TYR A 299 -3.65 -4.84 -1.90
CA TYR A 299 -2.80 -3.75 -2.37
C TYR A 299 -2.00 -3.20 -1.20
N ALA A 300 -0.73 -3.58 -1.18
CA ALA A 300 0.21 -3.28 -0.12
C ALA A 300 1.39 -2.48 -0.68
N SER A 301 1.75 -1.40 0.00
CA SER A 301 2.83 -0.51 -0.41
C SER A 301 4.09 -0.70 0.43
N ALA A 302 5.19 -0.18 -0.09
CA ALA A 302 6.47 -0.07 0.60
C ALA A 302 6.98 1.36 0.44
N LEU A 303 8.03 1.75 1.18
CA LEU A 303 8.55 3.12 1.05
C LEU A 303 9.35 3.30 -0.26
N PRO A 304 9.25 4.46 -0.93
CA PRO A 304 9.86 4.70 -2.24
C PRO A 304 11.32 5.16 -2.13
N VAL A 305 12.14 4.36 -1.44
CA VAL A 305 13.55 4.64 -1.09
C VAL A 305 14.40 5.13 -2.27
N ALA A 306 14.25 4.54 -3.46
CA ALA A 306 14.97 4.91 -4.67
C ALA A 306 14.52 6.25 -5.32
N TYR A 307 13.30 6.71 -5.04
CA TYR A 307 12.76 7.98 -5.52
C TYR A 307 13.11 9.12 -4.57
N GLY A 308 13.10 8.87 -3.26
CA GLY A 308 13.37 9.84 -2.19
C GLY A 308 14.83 10.26 -2.02
N ARG A 309 15.46 10.75 -3.10
CA ARG A 309 16.90 11.09 -3.20
C ARG A 309 17.44 12.12 -2.20
N ALA A 310 16.58 12.77 -1.41
CA ALA A 310 16.99 13.67 -0.34
C ALA A 310 17.55 12.94 0.90
N ALA A 311 17.20 11.66 1.10
CA ALA A 311 17.65 10.82 2.21
C ALA A 311 18.47 9.61 1.72
N ARG A 312 19.42 9.13 2.52
CA ARG A 312 20.21 7.93 2.21
C ARG A 312 19.40 6.67 2.51
N SER A 313 19.63 5.58 1.76
CA SER A 313 18.95 4.29 1.97
C SER A 313 18.94 3.80 3.43
N ALA A 314 20.05 3.96 4.17
CA ALA A 314 20.11 3.54 5.58
C ALA A 314 19.24 4.40 6.52
N GLU A 315 18.87 5.63 6.13
CA GLU A 315 17.99 6.49 6.94
C GLU A 315 16.53 6.07 6.81
N TRP A 316 16.16 5.41 5.70
CA TRP A 316 14.83 4.82 5.54
C TRP A 316 14.61 3.56 6.38
N GLU A 317 15.67 2.91 6.89
CA GLU A 317 15.61 1.53 7.38
C GLU A 317 14.53 1.27 8.45
N PRO A 318 14.41 2.05 9.55
CA PRO A 318 13.40 1.77 10.58
C PRO A 318 11.96 1.89 10.04
N PHE A 319 11.71 2.92 9.23
CA PHE A 319 10.38 3.18 8.66
C PHE A 319 10.03 2.17 7.54
N ALA A 320 11.02 1.76 6.74
CA ALA A 320 10.83 0.78 5.68
C ALA A 320 10.53 -0.61 6.26
N ARG A 321 11.24 -1.00 7.33
CA ARG A 321 10.97 -2.24 8.07
C ARG A 321 9.57 -2.24 8.67
N LEU A 322 9.20 -1.18 9.41
CA LEU A 322 7.86 -0.95 9.96
C LEU A 322 6.76 -1.18 8.91
N VAL A 323 6.83 -0.48 7.77
CA VAL A 323 5.84 -0.60 6.69
C VAL A 323 5.82 -2.02 6.09
N LEU A 324 6.98 -2.64 5.86
CA LEU A 324 7.07 -3.99 5.29
C LEU A 324 6.46 -5.04 6.23
N ARG A 325 6.78 -5.00 7.54
CA ARG A 325 6.25 -5.95 8.53
C ARG A 325 4.74 -5.91 8.59
N ALA A 326 4.17 -4.72 8.78
CA ALA A 326 2.73 -4.55 8.82
C ALA A 326 2.04 -4.91 7.50
N ALA A 327 2.67 -4.63 6.35
CA ALA A 327 2.14 -5.00 5.04
C ALA A 327 2.08 -6.52 4.80
N TYR A 328 3.10 -7.28 5.20
CA TYR A 328 3.07 -8.75 5.12
C TYR A 328 2.10 -9.36 6.14
N GLU A 329 2.09 -8.84 7.37
CA GLU A 329 1.16 -9.29 8.41
C GLU A 329 -0.30 -9.08 7.99
N ALA A 330 -0.66 -7.90 7.49
CA ALA A 330 -1.99 -7.60 6.97
C ALA A 330 -2.39 -8.49 5.77
N THR A 331 -1.42 -8.89 4.95
CA THR A 331 -1.67 -9.79 3.80
C THR A 331 -1.99 -11.21 4.27
N LEU A 332 -1.24 -11.75 5.25
CA LEU A 332 -1.53 -13.06 5.83
C LEU A 332 -2.81 -13.03 6.68
N ALA A 333 -3.11 -11.90 7.33
CA ALA A 333 -4.37 -11.71 8.06
C ALA A 333 -5.60 -11.83 7.15
N VAL A 334 -5.61 -11.14 6.00
CA VAL A 334 -6.66 -11.31 4.97
C VAL A 334 -6.71 -12.76 4.46
N GLY A 335 -5.56 -13.45 4.38
CA GLY A 335 -5.49 -14.89 4.12
C GLY A 335 -6.22 -15.73 5.16
N ALA A 336 -5.95 -15.52 6.44
CA ALA A 336 -6.54 -16.28 7.53
C ALA A 336 -8.04 -16.00 7.71
N LEU A 337 -8.48 -14.74 7.53
CA LEU A 337 -9.89 -14.36 7.46
C LEU A 337 -10.61 -15.14 6.34
N LYS A 338 -10.07 -15.17 5.12
CA LYS A 338 -10.66 -15.94 4.02
C LYS A 338 -10.58 -17.46 4.22
N ALA A 339 -9.64 -17.97 4.99
CA ALA A 339 -9.57 -19.40 5.34
C ALA A 339 -10.73 -19.80 6.26
N ARG A 340 -10.92 -19.03 7.33
CA ARG A 340 -12.03 -19.14 8.29
C ARG A 340 -13.39 -19.02 7.59
N ASP A 341 -13.59 -17.97 6.80
CA ASP A 341 -14.84 -17.72 6.05
C ASP A 341 -15.18 -18.85 5.06
N ALA A 342 -14.17 -19.56 4.55
CA ALA A 342 -14.33 -20.67 3.62
C ALA A 342 -14.33 -22.06 4.28
N GLY A 343 -14.04 -22.16 5.59
CA GLY A 343 -13.88 -23.42 6.31
C GLY A 343 -12.78 -24.34 5.75
N ARG A 344 -11.74 -23.79 5.11
CA ARG A 344 -10.69 -24.56 4.44
C ARG A 344 -9.35 -23.82 4.35
N ARG A 345 -8.28 -24.56 4.03
CA ARG A 345 -6.97 -23.97 3.72
C ARG A 345 -7.06 -22.92 2.61
N GLN A 346 -6.23 -21.88 2.72
CA GLN A 346 -6.28 -20.72 1.84
C GLN A 346 -4.91 -20.42 1.21
N ALA A 347 -4.88 -20.39 -0.13
CA ALA A 347 -3.69 -20.01 -0.88
C ALA A 347 -3.42 -18.50 -0.76
N VAL A 348 -2.16 -18.13 -0.45
CA VAL A 348 -1.72 -16.74 -0.33
C VAL A 348 -0.41 -16.53 -1.10
N TYR A 349 -0.46 -15.72 -2.15
CA TYR A 349 0.69 -15.40 -3.01
C TYR A 349 1.37 -14.11 -2.53
N LEU A 350 2.46 -14.27 -1.79
CA LEU A 350 3.32 -13.18 -1.32
C LEU A 350 4.34 -12.77 -2.37
N THR A 351 4.78 -11.52 -2.30
CA THR A 351 5.64 -10.91 -3.31
C THR A 351 6.88 -10.27 -2.68
N SER A 352 7.70 -9.55 -3.46
CA SER A 352 8.85 -8.81 -2.93
C SER A 352 8.51 -7.32 -2.86
N LEU A 353 7.65 -6.94 -1.91
CA LEU A 353 7.19 -5.57 -1.72
C LEU A 353 8.37 -4.59 -1.70
N GLY A 354 8.33 -3.61 -2.61
CA GLY A 354 9.32 -2.55 -2.69
C GLY A 354 10.73 -2.94 -3.17
N GLY A 355 11.04 -4.22 -3.38
CA GLY A 355 12.39 -4.70 -3.76
C GLY A 355 12.80 -4.45 -5.21
N GLY A 356 11.84 -4.03 -6.05
CA GLY A 356 12.09 -3.56 -7.42
C GLY A 356 12.34 -2.05 -7.47
N ALA A 357 11.53 -1.34 -8.28
CA ALA A 357 11.69 0.10 -8.56
C ALA A 357 11.75 1.01 -7.32
N PHE A 358 11.19 0.59 -6.18
CA PHE A 358 11.19 1.36 -4.93
C PHE A 358 12.51 1.24 -4.15
N GLY A 359 13.36 0.24 -4.41
CA GLY A 359 14.70 0.12 -3.81
C GLY A 359 14.78 -0.24 -2.33
N ASN A 360 13.82 -1.01 -1.82
CA ASN A 360 13.90 -1.61 -0.48
C ASN A 360 14.89 -2.79 -0.51
N ARG A 361 15.67 -2.99 0.57
CA ARG A 361 16.71 -4.03 0.61
C ARG A 361 16.10 -5.41 0.87
N ASP A 362 16.58 -6.45 0.17
CA ASP A 362 16.13 -7.84 0.39
C ASP A 362 16.21 -8.26 1.87
N ALA A 363 17.20 -7.79 2.63
CA ALA A 363 17.29 -8.06 4.07
C ALA A 363 16.00 -7.64 4.81
N TRP A 364 15.52 -6.41 4.61
CA TRP A 364 14.31 -5.90 5.27
C TRP A 364 13.06 -6.67 4.83
N ILE A 365 12.98 -7.03 3.55
CA ILE A 365 11.83 -7.71 2.96
C ILE A 365 11.79 -9.17 3.42
N THR A 366 12.93 -9.86 3.44
CA THR A 366 13.04 -11.27 3.88
C THR A 366 12.82 -11.43 5.38
N GLU A 367 13.28 -10.49 6.19
CA GLU A 367 13.05 -10.45 7.64
C GLU A 367 11.57 -10.21 7.96
N ALA A 368 10.96 -9.20 7.32
CA ALA A 368 9.52 -8.94 7.45
C ALA A 368 8.63 -10.11 6.99
N VAL A 369 9.05 -10.87 5.97
CA VAL A 369 8.37 -12.12 5.59
C VAL A 369 8.53 -13.19 6.66
N ARG A 370 9.73 -13.40 7.23
CA ARG A 370 9.92 -14.39 8.32
C ARG A 370 9.07 -14.08 9.55
N GLU A 371 9.05 -12.82 9.99
CA GLU A 371 8.20 -12.39 11.11
C GLU A 371 6.70 -12.59 10.83
N ALA A 372 6.25 -12.33 9.60
CA ALA A 372 4.87 -12.59 9.22
C ALA A 372 4.55 -14.10 9.19
N LEU A 373 5.47 -14.95 8.70
CA LEU A 373 5.27 -16.40 8.69
C LEU A 373 5.20 -16.97 10.12
N ASP A 374 6.06 -16.56 11.04
CA ASP A 374 6.03 -17.04 12.44
C ASP A 374 4.76 -16.58 13.20
N LYS A 375 4.28 -15.36 12.94
CA LYS A 375 3.00 -14.85 13.46
C LYS A 375 1.79 -15.64 12.98
N PHE A 376 1.87 -16.28 11.81
CA PHE A 376 0.77 -17.05 11.20
C PHE A 376 1.06 -18.56 11.11
N LYS A 377 2.09 -19.07 11.82
CA LYS A 377 2.57 -20.46 11.69
C LYS A 377 1.52 -21.54 11.98
N ASP A 378 0.53 -21.23 12.81
CA ASP A 378 -0.55 -22.15 13.16
C ASP A 378 -1.76 -22.05 12.23
N ALA A 379 -1.87 -20.97 11.44
CA ALA A 379 -3.02 -20.70 10.59
C ALA A 379 -3.11 -21.66 9.38
N PRO A 380 -4.32 -21.97 8.86
CA PRO A 380 -4.52 -22.86 7.70
C PRO A 380 -4.15 -22.20 6.35
N LEU A 381 -2.90 -21.74 6.20
CA LEU A 381 -2.42 -21.02 5.01
C LEU A 381 -1.47 -21.86 4.16
N ASP A 382 -1.64 -21.78 2.84
CA ASP A 382 -0.70 -22.30 1.85
C ASP A 382 -0.02 -21.12 1.15
N VAL A 383 1.15 -20.72 1.68
CA VAL A 383 1.83 -19.47 1.34
C VAL A 383 2.87 -19.68 0.24
N TYR A 384 2.66 -19.00 -0.88
CA TYR A 384 3.54 -19.07 -2.05
C TYR A 384 4.31 -17.76 -2.20
N LYS A 385 5.62 -17.76 -1.94
CA LYS A 385 6.47 -16.60 -2.25
C LYS A 385 6.80 -16.59 -3.73
N VAL A 386 6.13 -15.71 -4.47
CA VAL A 386 6.31 -15.51 -5.92
C VAL A 386 7.63 -14.80 -6.18
N HIS A 387 8.44 -15.35 -7.07
CA HIS A 387 9.70 -14.76 -7.56
C HIS A 387 9.61 -14.56 -9.08
N TYR A 388 10.19 -13.48 -9.61
CA TYR A 388 10.27 -13.27 -11.06
C TYR A 388 11.47 -14.03 -11.65
N GLY A 389 11.24 -14.70 -12.78
CA GLY A 389 12.25 -15.56 -13.43
C GLY A 389 12.20 -17.03 -13.00
N THR A 390 13.23 -17.78 -13.40
CA THR A 390 13.31 -19.25 -13.23
C THR A 390 14.01 -19.71 -11.94
N ARG A 391 14.49 -18.80 -11.09
CA ARG A 391 15.33 -19.13 -9.92
C ARG A 391 14.94 -18.32 -8.68
N VAL A 392 15.04 -18.96 -7.51
CA VAL A 392 15.04 -18.29 -6.22
C VAL A 392 16.38 -17.57 -6.04
N GLN A 393 16.35 -16.29 -5.68
CA GLN A 393 17.56 -15.50 -5.44
C GLN A 393 18.25 -15.90 -4.13
N GLY A 394 19.56 -15.66 -4.01
CA GLY A 394 20.37 -16.11 -2.87
C GLY A 394 19.81 -15.71 -1.51
N ALA A 395 19.42 -14.43 -1.34
CA ALA A 395 18.88 -13.89 -0.09
C ALA A 395 17.55 -14.53 0.37
N TRP A 396 16.84 -15.22 -0.53
CA TRP A 396 15.53 -15.79 -0.27
C TRP A 396 15.54 -17.26 0.11
N ARG A 397 16.60 -18.03 -0.21
CA ARG A 397 16.62 -19.51 -0.13
C ARG A 397 16.20 -20.09 1.22
N ASP A 398 16.58 -19.40 2.30
CA ASP A 398 16.41 -19.83 3.68
C ASP A 398 15.31 -18.99 4.38
N VAL A 399 14.29 -18.59 3.62
CA VAL A 399 13.07 -17.93 4.12
C VAL A 399 11.94 -18.95 4.07
N GLY A 400 11.46 -19.42 5.21
CA GLY A 400 10.34 -20.34 5.29
C GLY A 400 10.68 -21.79 4.94
N SER A 401 11.96 -22.18 4.96
CA SER A 401 12.41 -23.57 4.80
C SER A 401 12.13 -24.44 6.04
N GLU A 402 11.74 -23.81 7.15
CA GLU A 402 11.26 -24.42 8.39
C GLU A 402 9.80 -24.90 8.33
N TYR A 403 9.01 -24.46 7.34
CA TYR A 403 7.62 -24.89 7.15
C TYR A 403 7.48 -26.01 6.12
N PRO A 404 6.49 -26.92 6.27
CA PRO A 404 6.17 -27.91 5.25
C PRO A 404 5.70 -27.26 3.94
N GLU A 405 5.97 -27.89 2.78
CA GLU A 405 5.45 -27.40 1.50
C GLU A 405 3.94 -27.67 1.33
N PRO A 406 3.19 -26.80 0.61
CA PRO A 406 1.82 -27.08 0.16
C PRO A 406 1.74 -28.34 -0.68
N THR A 407 0.83 -29.24 -0.30
CA THR A 407 0.62 -30.53 -0.96
C THR A 407 0.10 -30.36 -2.39
N THR A 408 0.79 -30.94 -3.37
CA THR A 408 0.31 -31.01 -4.75
C THR A 408 -0.78 -32.08 -4.90
N GLU A 409 -1.98 -31.74 -4.43
CA GLU A 409 -3.18 -32.56 -4.65
C GLU A 409 -3.48 -32.66 -6.15
N LYS A 410 -3.03 -33.77 -6.75
CA LYS A 410 -3.64 -34.28 -7.97
C LYS A 410 -5.10 -34.58 -7.64
N CYS A 411 -6.03 -33.95 -8.35
CA CYS A 411 -7.45 -34.31 -8.32
C CYS A 411 -7.64 -35.72 -8.92
N CYS A 412 -7.32 -36.75 -8.16
CA CYS A 412 -7.43 -38.15 -8.55
C CYS A 412 -8.87 -38.63 -8.30
N GLY A 413 -9.79 -38.13 -9.14
CA GLY A 413 -11.21 -38.07 -8.80
C GLY A 413 -12.19 -38.60 -9.86
N SER A 414 -11.80 -39.55 -10.72
CA SER A 414 -12.74 -40.21 -11.64
C SER A 414 -12.22 -41.47 -12.36
N GLU A 415 -11.52 -42.41 -11.71
CA GLU A 415 -11.08 -43.64 -12.40
C GLU A 415 -11.00 -44.93 -11.55
N GLN A 416 -11.94 -45.13 -10.61
CA GLN A 416 -12.00 -46.38 -9.84
C GLN A 416 -13.41 -46.87 -9.47
N LEU A 417 -14.38 -46.74 -10.39
CA LEU A 417 -15.75 -47.22 -10.21
C LEU A 417 -16.35 -47.80 -11.50
N CYS A 418 -15.64 -48.76 -12.10
CA CYS A 418 -16.09 -49.47 -13.32
C CYS A 418 -15.61 -50.93 -13.37
N ARG A 419 -15.70 -51.66 -12.24
CA ARG A 419 -15.44 -53.12 -12.14
C ARG A 419 -16.27 -53.81 -11.04
N SER A 420 -17.60 -53.76 -11.13
CA SER A 420 -18.53 -54.71 -10.46
C SER A 420 -20.01 -54.40 -10.75
N SER A 421 -20.48 -54.77 -11.93
CA SER A 421 -21.89 -55.09 -12.28
C SER A 421 -21.90 -55.75 -13.65
#